data_AF-A0A931N4R9-F1
#
_entry.id   AF-A0A931N4R9-F1
#
_cell.length_a   1.000
_cell.length_b   1.000
_cell.length_c   1.000
_cell.angle_alpha   90.00
_cell.angle_beta   90.00
_cell.angle_gamma   90.00
#
_symmetry.space_group_name_H-M   'P 1'
#
loop_
_entity.id
_entity.type
_entity.pdbx_description
1 polymer ?
#
loop_
_entity_poly.entity_id
_entity_poly.type
_entity_poly.pdbx_seq_one_letter_code
_entity_poly.pdbx_strand_id
1 'polypeptide(L)' 'MSNKKCYYAFEDTSGNLIEFQATSLQQAMMIKKKKAQELGIYKEAFELTSISKKPSQSA' A
#
# COMPACT_ATOMS: atom_id res chain seq x y z
N MET A 1 -15.70 -15.56 -8.27
CA MET A 1 -15.29 -14.67 -7.16
C MET A 1 -14.46 -13.52 -7.72
N SER A 2 -14.95 -12.28 -7.63
CA SER A 2 -14.17 -11.11 -8.08
C SER A 2 -13.03 -10.85 -7.09
N ASN A 3 -11.81 -11.27 -7.42
CA ASN A 3 -10.61 -10.85 -6.68
C ASN A 3 -10.36 -9.35 -6.95
N LYS A 4 -11.15 -8.48 -6.32
CA LYS A 4 -11.04 -7.02 -6.38
C LYS A 4 -9.81 -6.59 -5.57
N LYS A 5 -8.63 -6.69 -6.19
CA LYS A 5 -7.41 -6.10 -5.67
C LYS A 5 -7.57 -4.57 -5.66
N CYS A 6 -7.24 -3.94 -4.54
CA CYS A 6 -7.14 -2.49 -4.40
C CYS A 6 -5.66 -2.13 -4.37
N TYR A 7 -5.31 -0.99 -4.94
CA TYR A 7 -4.02 -0.36 -4.76
C TYR A 7 -4.02 0.39 -3.43
N TYR A 8 -2.98 0.18 -2.64
CA TYR A 8 -2.74 0.88 -1.39
C TYR A 8 -1.42 1.63 -1.54
N ALA A 9 -1.45 2.94 -1.33
CA ALA A 9 -0.31 3.81 -1.32
C ALA A 9 0.01 4.20 0.13
N PHE A 10 1.26 3.99 0.52
CA PHE A 10 1.78 4.43 1.80
C PHE A 10 2.94 5.38 1.57
N GLU A 11 3.03 6.44 2.36
CA GLU A 11 4.09 7.43 2.27
C GLU A 11 4.82 7.55 3.60
N ASP A 12 6.14 7.62 3.54
CA ASP A 12 6.97 7.91 4.70
C ASP A 12 7.13 9.41 4.95
N THR A 13 7.42 9.80 6.19
CA THR A 13 7.79 11.18 6.58
C THR A 13 8.95 11.80 5.78
N SER A 14 9.81 10.99 5.16
CA SER A 14 10.89 11.45 4.26
C SER A 14 10.41 11.65 2.81
N GLY A 15 9.13 11.42 2.52
CA GLY A 15 8.53 11.51 1.18
C GLY A 15 8.67 10.24 0.33
N ASN A 16 8.99 9.08 0.93
CA ASN A 16 9.07 7.82 0.19
C ASN A 16 7.68 7.20 0.03
N LEU A 17 7.16 7.19 -1.21
CA LEU A 17 5.87 6.58 -1.53
C LEU A 17 6.02 5.13 -2.02
N ILE A 18 5.35 4.21 -1.35
CA ILE A 18 5.23 2.79 -1.71
C ILE A 18 3.78 2.45 -2.07
N GLU A 19 3.56 2.09 -3.32
CA GLU A 19 2.25 1.61 -3.80
C GLU A 19 2.31 0.10 -4.09
N PHE A 20 1.27 -0.63 -3.70
CA PHE A 20 1.11 -2.05 -4.06
C PHE A 20 -0.35 -2.48 -4.04
N GLN A 21 -0.65 -3.57 -4.76
CA GLN A 21 -1.98 -4.17 -4.78
C GLN A 21 -2.16 -5.17 -3.64
N ALA A 22 -3.28 -5.08 -2.94
CA ALA A 22 -3.72 -6.07 -1.97
C ALA A 22 -5.23 -6.31 -2.08
N THR A 23 -5.71 -7.47 -1.65
CA THR A 23 -7.15 -7.78 -1.63
C THR A 23 -7.85 -7.20 -0.40
N SER A 24 -7.09 -6.92 0.65
CA SER A 24 -7.58 -6.42 1.94
C SER A 24 -6.58 -5.47 2.60
N LEU A 25 -7.07 -4.56 3.44
CA LEU A 25 -6.23 -3.65 4.22
C LEU A 25 -5.24 -4.41 5.12
N GLN A 26 -5.67 -5.54 5.68
CA GLN A 26 -4.81 -6.37 6.53
C GLN A 26 -3.62 -6.97 5.77
N GLN A 27 -3.85 -7.45 4.53
CA GLN A 27 -2.77 -7.86 3.64
C GLN A 27 -1.87 -6.67 3.29
N ALA A 28 -2.47 -5.50 3.05
CA ALA A 28 -1.71 -4.31 2.73
C ALA A 28 -0.76 -3.90 3.88
N MET A 29 -1.24 -3.91 5.12
CA MET A 29 -0.42 -3.63 6.30
C MET A 29 0.70 -4.67 6.49
N MET A 30 0.45 -5.94 6.16
CA MET A 30 1.48 -6.99 6.22
C MET A 30 2.58 -6.77 5.18
N ILE A 31 2.21 -6.42 3.95
CA ILE A 31 3.16 -6.08 2.87
C ILE A 31 3.96 -4.82 3.26
N LYS A 32 3.28 -3.78 3.74
CA LYS A 32 3.91 -2.56 4.27
C LYS A 32 4.95 -2.89 5.34
N LYS A 33 4.58 -3.71 6.33
CA LYS A 33 5.48 -4.12 7.42
C LYS A 33 6.72 -4.86 6.90
N LYS A 34 6.51 -5.77 5.94
CA LYS A 34 7.61 -6.53 5.32
C LYS A 34 8.55 -5.60 4.54
N LYS A 35 8.00 -4.70 3.71
CA LYS A 35 8.78 -3.70 2.97
C LYS A 35 9.56 -2.78 3.89
N ALA A 36 8.93 -2.29 4.96
CA ALA A 36 9.61 -1.45 5.95
C ALA A 36 10.81 -2.19 6.58
N GLN A 37 10.63 -3.46 6.94
CA GLN A 37 11.70 -4.31 7.47
C GLN A 37 12.83 -4.55 6.45
N GLU A 38 12.50 -4.78 5.17
CA GLU A 38 13.49 -4.94 4.10
C GLU A 38 14.30 -3.67 3.85
N LEU A 39 13.68 -2.50 4.00
CA LEU A 39 14.35 -1.20 3.87
C LEU A 39 15.12 -0.79 5.13
N GLY A 40 15.01 -1.55 6.23
CA GLY A 40 15.59 -1.19 7.53
C GLY A 40 14.91 0.02 8.20
N ILE A 41 13.69 0.35 7.78
CA ILE A 41 12.93 1.52 8.25
C ILE A 41 11.79 1.04 9.16
N TYR A 42 11.44 1.84 10.18
CA TYR A 42 10.31 1.52 11.04
C TYR A 42 8.99 1.57 10.25
N LYS A 43 8.17 0.53 10.40
CA LYS A 43 6.81 0.41 9.80
C LYS A 43 5.87 1.57 10.15
N GLU A 44 6.16 2.30 11.23
CA GLU A 44 5.39 3.46 11.71
C GLU A 44 5.73 4.72 10.92
N ALA A 45 6.87 4.76 10.24
CA ALA A 45 7.28 5.90 9.45
C ALA A 45 6.40 6.06 8.18
N PHE A 46 5.87 4.94 7.66
CA PHE A 46 4.93 4.94 6.55
C PHE A 46 3.49 5.13 7.04
N GLU A 47 2.72 6.03 6.46
CA GLU A 47 1.28 6.22 6.69
C GLU A 47 0.49 5.90 5.43
N LEU A 48 -0.75 5.42 5.57
CA LEU A 48 -1.60 5.11 4.43
C LEU A 48 -2.16 6.41 3.85
N THR A 49 -1.72 6.80 2.65
CA THR A 49 -2.12 8.06 2.01
C THR A 49 -3.24 7.87 1.00
N SER A 50 -3.33 6.69 0.36
CA SER A 50 -4.38 6.44 -0.62
C SER A 50 -4.79 4.98 -0.71
N ILE A 51 -6.08 4.75 -0.91
CA ILE A 51 -6.64 3.44 -1.26
C ILE A 51 -7.44 3.64 -2.54
N SER A 52 -7.03 2.97 -3.62
CA SER A 52 -7.71 3.09 -4.89
C SER A 52 -8.02 1.73 -5.49
N LYS A 53 -9.28 1.51 -5.85
CA LYS A 53 -9.70 0.40 -6.68
C LYS A 53 -9.51 0.82 -8.14
N LYS A 54 -8.29 1.01 -8.65
CA LYS A 54 -8.16 1.43 -10.07
C LYS A 54 -8.57 0.27 -10.99
N PRO A 55 -9.65 0.45 -11.77
CA PRO A 55 -9.54 0.47 -13.22
C PRO A 55 -9.73 1.91 -13.68
N SER A 56 -8.65 2.57 -14.07
CA SER A 56 -8.78 3.81 -14.84
C SER A 56 -9.10 3.41 -16.28
N GLN A 57 -10.38 3.23 -16.60
CA GLN A 57 -11.02 3.91 -17.73
C GLN A 57 -12.50 3.50 -17.79
N SER A 58 -13.38 4.37 -17.28
CA SER A 58 -14.61 4.64 -18.00
C SER A 58 -14.22 5.55 -19.17
N ALA A 59 -14.21 5.02 -20.39
CA ALA A 59 -14.32 5.78 -21.63
C ALA A 59 -15.21 4.97 -22.57
#